data_AF-A0A5C5YUF0-F1
#
_entry.id   AF-A0A5C5YUF0-F1
#
_cell.length_a   1.000
_cell.length_b   1.000
_cell.length_c   1.000
_cell.angle_alpha   90.00
_cell.angle_beta   90.00
_cell.angle_gamma   90.00
#
_symmetry.space_group_name_H-M   'P 1'
#
loop_
_entity.id
_entity.type
_entity.pdbx_description
1 polymer ?
#
loop_
_entity_poly.entity_id
_entity_poly.type
_entity_poly.pdbx_seq_one_letter_code
_entity_poly.pdbx_strand_id
1 'polypeptide(L)'
;MLQSLKRFFRERREFQLRDRIRAAFETGEPLSRFIARDVRRQILIVNIDEIESGFVVAQTKTDNILYLSKKLAVESEFGAPSRIQVGRMWEWTGNSWGGLPDGTSIVDRVQSAPSDPQNDG
;
A
#
# COMPACT_ATOMS: atom_id res chain seq x y z
N MET A 1 -22.25 -8.04 -23.46
CA MET A 1 -21.05 -7.25 -23.83
C MET A 1 -20.33 -6.64 -22.63
N LEU A 2 -20.99 -5.96 -21.68
CA LEU A 2 -20.30 -5.33 -20.53
C LEU A 2 -19.54 -6.29 -19.61
N GLN A 3 -20.03 -7.53 -19.43
CA GLN A 3 -19.38 -8.52 -18.56
C GLN A 3 -18.06 -9.04 -19.13
N SER A 4 -17.98 -9.26 -20.44
CA SER A 4 -16.75 -9.70 -21.13
C SER A 4 -15.64 -8.65 -21.04
N LEU A 5 -15.98 -7.36 -21.14
CA LEU A 5 -15.02 -6.27 -20.99
C LEU A 5 -14.45 -6.22 -19.56
N LYS A 6 -15.30 -6.30 -18.53
CA LYS A 6 -14.86 -6.30 -17.12
C LYS A 6 -13.94 -7.48 -16.81
N ARG A 7 -14.22 -8.65 -17.40
CA ARG A 7 -13.39 -9.85 -17.26
C ARG A 7 -12.01 -9.66 -17.89
N PHE A 8 -11.95 -9.17 -19.13
CA PHE A 8 -10.70 -8.88 -19.83
C PHE A 8 -9.79 -7.91 -19.06
N PHE A 9 -10.34 -6.82 -18.52
CA PHE A 9 -9.56 -5.86 -17.71
C PHE A 9 -9.10 -6.40 -16.35
N ARG A 10 -9.76 -7.43 -15.82
CA ARG A 10 -9.35 -8.12 -14.60
C ARG A 10 -8.20 -9.07 -14.89
N GLU A 11 -8.37 -9.93 -15.90
CA GLU A 11 -7.36 -10.90 -16.34
C GLU A 11 -6.05 -10.21 -16.73
N ARG A 12 -6.12 -9.09 -17.47
CA ARG A 12 -4.93 -8.31 -17.83
C ARG A 12 -4.22 -7.70 -16.62
N ARG A 13 -4.98 -7.23 -15.62
CA ARG A 13 -4.40 -6.69 -14.37
C ARG A 13 -3.75 -7.77 -13.53
N GLU A 14 -4.37 -8.94 -13.43
CA GLU A 14 -3.80 -10.09 -12.72
C GLU A 14 -2.52 -10.57 -13.39
N PHE A 15 -2.50 -10.66 -14.73
CA PHE A 15 -1.31 -11.02 -15.50
C PHE A 15 -0.15 -10.04 -15.23
N GLN A 16 -0.38 -8.73 -15.39
CA GLN A 16 0.63 -7.70 -15.12
C GLN A 16 1.13 -7.74 -13.66
N LEU A 17 0.24 -8.06 -12.72
CA LEU A 17 0.60 -8.15 -11.32
C LEU A 17 1.53 -9.34 -11.05
N ARG A 18 1.25 -10.49 -11.65
CA ARG A 18 2.11 -11.68 -11.57
C ARG A 18 3.47 -11.42 -12.18
N ASP A 19 3.54 -10.76 -13.34
CA ASP A 19 4.83 -10.42 -13.97
C ASP A 19 5.67 -9.49 -13.10
N ARG A 20 5.05 -8.48 -12.47
CA ARG A 20 5.76 -7.59 -11.52
C ARG A 20 6.26 -8.34 -10.29
N ILE A 21 5.50 -9.33 -9.80
CA ILE A 21 5.92 -10.19 -8.70
C ILE A 21 7.13 -11.03 -9.10
N ARG A 22 7.12 -11.63 -10.29
CA ARG A 22 8.27 -12.41 -10.79
C ARG A 22 9.52 -11.54 -10.91
N ALA A 23 9.39 -10.36 -11.51
CA ALA A 23 10.50 -9.42 -11.62
C ALA A 23 11.05 -9.00 -10.24
N ALA A 24 10.16 -8.70 -9.28
CA ALA A 24 10.58 -8.35 -7.91
C ALA A 24 11.24 -9.53 -7.17
N PHE A 25 10.79 -10.75 -7.42
CA PHE A 25 11.42 -11.95 -6.87
C PHE A 25 12.82 -12.16 -7.45
N GLU A 26 13.00 -11.97 -8.76
CA GLU A 26 14.30 -12.09 -9.43
C GLU A 26 15.30 -11.02 -8.95
N THR A 27 14.84 -9.80 -8.69
CA THR A 27 15.70 -8.70 -8.24
C THR A 27 15.93 -8.69 -6.72
N GLY A 28 15.08 -9.38 -5.95
CA GLY A 28 15.06 -9.29 -4.48
C GLY A 28 14.55 -7.96 -3.94
N GLU A 29 14.05 -7.07 -4.81
CA GLU A 29 13.56 -5.75 -4.42
C GLU A 29 12.13 -5.83 -3.88
N PRO A 30 11.80 -5.17 -2.75
CA PRO A 30 10.46 -5.19 -2.23
C PRO A 30 9.49 -4.42 -3.13
N LEU A 31 8.32 -5.00 -3.37
CA LEU A 31 7.21 -4.28 -3.97
C LEU A 31 6.71 -3.24 -2.97
N SER A 32 6.50 -2.01 -3.43
CA SER A 32 6.08 -0.89 -2.58
C SER A 32 4.82 -0.21 -3.11
N ARG A 33 3.87 0.06 -2.23
CA ARG A 33 2.65 0.79 -2.57
C ARG A 33 2.06 1.53 -1.38
N PHE A 34 1.53 2.73 -1.63
CA PHE A 34 0.64 3.41 -0.70
C PHE A 34 -0.73 2.70 -0.67
N ILE A 35 -1.13 2.23 0.50
CA ILE A 35 -2.44 1.61 0.75
C ILE A 35 -3.42 2.58 1.42
N ALA A 36 -2.90 3.70 1.96
CA ALA A 36 -3.62 4.90 2.32
C ALA A 36 -2.73 6.13 2.04
N ARG A 37 -3.23 7.35 2.29
CA ARG A 37 -2.52 8.61 1.95
C ARG A 37 -1.11 8.70 2.53
N ASP A 38 -0.94 8.24 3.78
CA ASP A 38 0.29 8.28 4.56
C ASP A 38 0.81 6.89 4.93
N VAL A 39 0.09 5.82 4.59
CA VAL A 39 0.46 4.44 4.90
C VAL A 39 1.05 3.75 3.68
N ARG A 40 2.33 3.39 3.78
CA ARG A 40 3.06 2.63 2.75
C ARG A 40 3.24 1.19 3.20
N ARG A 41 2.90 0.26 2.32
CA ARG A 41 3.20 -1.16 2.49
C ARG A 41 4.33 -1.57 1.57
N GLN A 42 5.26 -2.31 2.12
CA GLN A 42 6.33 -2.99 1.40
C GLN A 42 6.16 -4.50 1.56
N ILE A 43 6.33 -5.23 0.45
CA ILE A 43 6.17 -6.68 0.38
C ILE A 43 7.42 -7.24 -0.27
N LEU A 44 8.20 -7.99 0.51
CA LEU A 44 9.36 -8.72 0.04
C LEU A 44 8.93 -10.13 -0.34
N ILE A 45 9.05 -10.47 -1.62
CA ILE A 45 8.67 -11.80 -2.12
C ILE A 45 9.79 -12.80 -1.79
N VAL A 46 9.45 -13.89 -1.12
CA VAL A 46 10.40 -14.91 -0.67
C VAL A 46 10.28 -16.18 -1.51
N ASN A 47 9.08 -16.50 -2.00
CA ASN A 47 8.85 -17.67 -2.85
C ASN A 47 7.62 -17.43 -3.76
N ILE A 48 7.69 -17.93 -4.99
CA ILE A 48 6.66 -17.78 -6.04
C ILE A 48 6.11 -19.11 -6.59
N ASP A 49 6.38 -20.25 -5.97
CA ASP A 49 6.00 -21.59 -6.47
C ASP A 49 4.48 -21.73 -6.67
N GLU A 50 3.69 -20.98 -5.90
CA GLU A 50 2.22 -20.96 -5.95
C GLU A 50 1.64 -19.79 -6.76
N ILE A 51 2.44 -19.03 -7.51
CA ILE A 51 1.98 -17.80 -8.16
C ILE A 51 0.84 -18.05 -9.16
N GLU A 52 0.85 -19.20 -9.84
CA GLU A 52 -0.20 -19.56 -10.78
C GLU A 52 -1.56 -19.81 -10.11
N SER A 53 -1.53 -20.35 -8.88
CA SER A 53 -2.73 -20.51 -8.04
C SER A 53 -3.14 -19.21 -7.34
N GLY A 54 -2.38 -18.13 -7.54
CA GLY A 54 -2.66 -16.79 -7.04
C GLY A 54 -2.12 -16.51 -5.64
N PHE A 55 -1.11 -17.27 -5.19
CA PHE A 55 -0.49 -17.10 -3.88
C PHE A 55 1.03 -16.95 -3.99
N VAL A 56 1.63 -16.30 -2.99
CA VAL A 56 3.09 -16.19 -2.83
C VAL A 56 3.43 -16.29 -1.35
N VAL A 57 4.68 -16.64 -1.04
CA VAL A 57 5.22 -16.44 0.32
C VAL A 57 5.98 -15.13 0.34
N ALA A 58 5.64 -14.25 1.27
CA ALA A 58 6.24 -12.93 1.37
C ALA A 58 6.32 -12.44 2.81
N GLN A 59 7.27 -11.55 3.05
CA GLN A 59 7.34 -10.76 4.27
C GLN A 59 6.70 -9.40 4.02
N THR A 60 5.91 -8.93 4.97
CA THR A 60 5.20 -7.65 4.85
C THR A 60 5.69 -6.68 5.93
N LYS A 61 5.80 -5.43 5.53
CA LYS A 61 6.06 -4.28 6.40
C LYS A 61 5.09 -3.17 6.03
N THR A 62 4.52 -2.48 7.02
CA THR A 62 3.59 -1.38 6.79
C THR A 62 3.93 -0.24 7.74
N ASP A 63 4.20 0.95 7.18
CA ASP A 63 4.58 2.12 7.94
C ASP A 63 3.71 3.33 7.60
N ASN A 64 3.45 4.15 8.60
CA ASN A 64 2.98 5.51 8.38
C ASN A 64 4.18 6.43 8.08
N ILE A 65 4.35 6.78 6.80
CA ILE A 65 5.49 7.58 6.30
C ILE A 65 5.48 8.99 6.89
N LEU A 66 4.30 9.56 7.16
CA LEU A 66 4.21 10.86 7.82
C LEU A 66 4.82 10.77 9.22
N TYR A 67 4.49 9.73 9.98
CA TYR A 67 5.01 9.56 11.34
C TYR A 67 6.53 9.30 11.35
N LEU A 68 7.03 8.49 10.42
CA LEU A 68 8.48 8.30 10.23
C LEU A 68 9.18 9.63 9.92
N SER A 69 8.64 10.42 9.00
CA SER A 69 9.23 11.73 8.63
C SER A 69 9.28 12.71 9.79
N LYS A 70 8.35 12.59 10.75
CA LYS A 70 8.27 13.41 11.96
C LYS A 70 8.97 12.78 13.17
N LYS A 71 9.63 11.64 13.01
CA LYS A 71 10.28 10.88 14.10
C LYS A 71 9.30 10.52 15.24
N LEU A 72 8.03 10.34 14.90
CA LEU A 72 6.96 9.94 15.83
C LEU A 72 6.79 8.42 15.92
N ALA A 73 7.39 7.69 14.98
CA ALA A 73 7.44 6.24 14.96
C ALA A 73 8.82 5.78 14.49
N VAL A 74 9.19 4.56 14.87
CA VAL A 74 10.34 3.86 14.32
C VAL A 74 9.89 3.10 13.08
N GLU A 75 10.76 3.03 12.09
CA GLU A 75 10.52 2.24 10.90
C GLU A 75 10.39 0.75 11.28
N SER A 76 9.30 0.13 10.85
CA SER A 76 9.02 -1.27 11.22
C SER A 76 10.01 -2.20 10.51
N GLU A 77 10.25 -3.39 11.06
CA GLU A 77 10.97 -4.44 10.35
C GLU A 77 10.01 -5.25 9.46
N PHE A 78 10.57 -6.02 8.52
CA PHE A 78 9.78 -7.01 7.82
C PHE A 78 9.33 -8.11 8.79
N GLY A 79 8.03 -8.41 8.76
CA GLY A 79 7.49 -9.50 9.57
C GLY A 79 7.92 -10.88 9.09
N ALA A 80 7.46 -11.91 9.80
CA ALA A 80 7.71 -13.29 9.40
C ALA A 80 7.14 -13.60 7.99
N PRO A 81 7.79 -14.49 7.21
CA PRO A 81 7.23 -14.97 5.96
C PRO A 81 5.83 -15.55 6.16
N SER A 82 4.90 -15.14 5.31
CA SER A 82 3.52 -15.62 5.34
C SER A 82 3.00 -15.83 3.92
N ARG A 83 2.03 -16.74 3.77
CA ARG A 83 1.38 -17.01 2.49
C ARG A 83 0.31 -15.95 2.23
N ILE A 84 0.44 -15.22 1.12
CA ILE A 84 -0.41 -14.07 0.76
C ILE A 84 -1.12 -14.35 -0.56
N GLN A 85 -2.42 -14.03 -0.63
CA GLN A 85 -3.15 -14.02 -1.89
C GLN A 85 -2.77 -12.78 -2.71
N VAL A 86 -2.28 -12.98 -3.93
CA VAL A 86 -1.79 -11.92 -4.83
C VAL A 86 -2.83 -10.80 -5.04
N GLY A 87 -4.10 -11.17 -5.19
CA GLY A 87 -5.20 -10.21 -5.35
C GLY A 87 -5.49 -9.35 -4.12
N ARG A 88 -5.04 -9.77 -2.93
CA ARG A 88 -5.32 -9.13 -1.64
C ARG A 88 -4.12 -8.49 -0.97
N MET A 89 -2.93 -8.59 -1.56
CA MET A 89 -1.69 -8.15 -0.90
C MET A 89 -1.69 -6.64 -0.54
N TRP A 90 -2.49 -5.84 -1.22
CA TRP A 90 -2.66 -4.40 -0.99
C TRP A 90 -3.92 -4.02 -0.22
N GLU A 91 -4.74 -5.00 0.20
CA GLU A 91 -5.92 -4.72 1.01
C GLU A 91 -5.49 -4.22 2.39
N TRP A 92 -6.07 -3.11 2.81
CA TRP A 92 -5.86 -2.53 4.12
C TRP A 92 -7.06 -2.85 5.01
N THR A 93 -6.83 -3.59 6.08
CA THR A 93 -7.84 -3.96 7.09
C THR A 93 -7.56 -3.33 8.46
N GLY A 94 -6.51 -2.52 8.57
CA GLY A 94 -6.18 -1.83 9.81
C GLY A 94 -7.06 -0.61 10.05
N ASN A 95 -7.19 -0.22 11.32
CA ASN A 95 -7.75 1.08 11.66
C ASN A 95 -6.92 2.20 11.04
N SER A 96 -7.53 3.32 10.68
CA SER A 96 -6.81 4.53 10.29
C SER A 96 -5.79 4.86 11.38
N TRP A 97 -4.50 4.98 11.03
CA TRP A 97 -3.46 5.37 11.99
C TRP A 97 -3.63 6.86 12.28
N GLY A 98 -4.51 7.19 13.24
CA GLY A 98 -4.73 8.54 13.73
C GLY A 98 -5.41 9.50 12.74
N GLY A 99 -6.49 9.05 12.10
CA GLY A 99 -7.52 9.99 11.70
C GLY A 99 -8.15 10.60 12.96
N LEU A 100 -8.57 11.87 12.90
CA LEU A 100 -9.47 12.42 13.91
C LEU A 100 -10.70 11.51 14.04
N PRO A 101 -11.45 11.53 15.16
CA PRO A 101 -12.60 10.64 15.39
C PRO A 101 -13.68 10.68 14.28
N ASP A 102 -13.66 11.70 13.42
CA ASP A 102 -14.53 11.89 12.26
C ASP A 102 -14.00 11.25 10.95
N GLY A 103 -12.85 10.59 10.99
CA GLY A 103 -12.24 9.93 9.82
C GLY A 103 -11.39 10.83 8.93
N THR A 104 -11.21 12.11 9.27
CA THR A 104 -10.29 13.01 8.52
C THR A 104 -8.84 12.78 8.92
N SER A 105 -7.93 12.86 7.94
CA SER A 105 -6.50 12.85 8.20
C SER A 105 -6.08 14.21 8.74
N ILE A 106 -5.11 14.28 9.66
CA ILE A 106 -4.49 15.55 10.09
C ILE A 106 -4.02 16.38 8.88
N VAL A 107 -3.69 15.72 7.76
CA VAL A 107 -3.27 16.36 6.51
C VAL A 107 -4.41 17.13 5.82
N ASP A 108 -5.68 16.75 6.01
CA ASP A 108 -6.83 17.47 5.44
C ASP A 108 -6.95 18.87 6.04
N ARG A 109 -6.60 19.03 7.32
CA ARG A 109 -6.67 20.32 8.03
C ARG A 109 -5.60 21.32 7.60
N VAL A 110 -4.47 20.84 7.08
CA VAL A 110 -3.34 21.69 6.65
C VAL A 110 -3.61 22.36 5.30
N GLN A 111 -4.48 21.77 4.46
CA GLN A 111 -4.86 22.37 3.18
C GLN A 111 -6.04 23.35 3.27
N SER A 112 -6.75 23.38 4.38
CA SER A 112 -7.90 24.28 4.61
C SER A 112 -7.57 25.52 5.44
N ALA A 113 -6.29 25.82 5.71
CA ALA A 113 -5.94 27.11 6.31
C ALA A 113 -6.32 28.21 5.30
N PRO A 114 -7.27 29.11 5.63
CA PRO A 114 -7.54 30.26 4.79
C PRO A 114 -6.28 31.13 4.79
N SER A 115 -5.86 31.53 3.60
CA SER A 115 -4.89 32.60 3.39
C SER A 115 -5.25 33.79 4.29
N ASP A 116 -4.30 34.20 5.14
CA ASP A 116 -4.40 35.35 6.04
C ASP A 116 -5.01 36.57 5.32
N PRO A 117 -5.97 37.27 5.93
CA PRO A 117 -6.41 38.55 5.39
C PRO A 117 -5.30 39.58 5.52
N GLN A 118 -5.15 40.37 4.45
CA GLN A 118 -4.24 41.51 4.34
C GLN A 118 -4.23 42.37 5.61
N ASN A 119 -3.03 42.60 6.12
CA ASN A 119 -2.76 43.59 7.15
C ASN A 119 -2.57 44.94 6.44
N ASP A 120 -3.64 45.72 6.33
CA ASP A 120 -3.58 47.13 5.93
C ASP A 120 -3.29 47.97 7.18
N GLY A 121 -2.09 48.53 7.24
CA GLY A 121 -1.67 49.57 8.18
C GLY A 121 -1.04 50.73 7.44
#